data_AF-A0A6G9Y133-F1
#
_entry.id   AF-A0A6G9Y133-F1
#
_cell.length_a   1.000
_cell.length_b   1.000
_cell.length_c   1.000
_cell.angle_alpha   90.00
_cell.angle_beta   90.00
_cell.angle_gamma   90.00
#
_symmetry.space_group_name_H-M   'P 1'
#
loop_
_entity.id
_entity.type
_entity.pdbx_description
1 polymer ?
#
loop_
_entity_poly.entity_id
_entity_poly.type
_entity_poly.pdbx_seq_one_letter_code
_entity_poly.pdbx_strand_id
1 'polypeptide(L)'
;MGEYATRISDRQEIKIGTCEDMYYLRYDQRNKVSGGDATGWAARNWDGARFRFPFPSEDTIAPGAFEDYDKGLNISGWEIPSDWPVDHGTVQFTADQGYVVSLPCPEVNPDETFGESRYGTLKVHRNGFKGSLFIVQQRLIKDDAGCTHLVPILRCACGSIFNIGTDYVTFESLAVFLRSMADEDVRRESIYNRDITETHFSRMLHTVADRILSGYNVSDPS
;
A
#
# COMPACT_ATOMS: atom_id res chain seq x y z
N MET A 1 -9.93 -15.53 10.68
CA MET A 1 -11.38 -15.28 10.75
C MET A 1 -11.71 -14.26 9.67
N GLY A 2 -12.73 -14.49 8.84
CA GLY A 2 -13.12 -13.55 7.78
C GLY A 2 -14.15 -12.55 8.29
N GLU A 3 -14.08 -11.31 7.80
CA GLU A 3 -15.07 -10.26 8.03
C GLU A 3 -16.02 -10.20 6.82
N TYR A 4 -17.33 -10.15 7.08
CA TYR A 4 -18.39 -10.14 6.08
C TYR A 4 -19.34 -8.97 6.29
N ALA A 5 -19.92 -8.47 5.20
CA ALA A 5 -20.95 -7.43 5.21
C ALA A 5 -21.99 -7.70 4.13
N THR A 6 -23.17 -7.10 4.25
CA THR A 6 -24.21 -7.17 3.23
C THR A 6 -24.06 -6.00 2.27
N ARG A 7 -23.88 -6.26 0.98
CA ARG A 7 -23.85 -5.21 -0.05
C ARG A 7 -25.26 -4.64 -0.26
N ILE A 8 -25.41 -3.32 -0.19
CA ILE A 8 -26.73 -2.68 -0.17
C ILE A 8 -27.46 -2.83 -1.52
N SER A 9 -26.72 -2.78 -2.64
CA SER A 9 -27.31 -2.77 -3.98
C SER A 9 -28.10 -4.04 -4.34
N ASP A 10 -27.66 -5.20 -3.84
CA ASP A 10 -28.19 -6.50 -4.21
C ASP A 10 -28.46 -7.43 -3.01
N ARG A 11 -28.22 -6.93 -1.78
CA ARG A 11 -28.43 -7.64 -0.51
C ARG A 11 -27.64 -8.95 -0.39
N GLN A 12 -26.54 -9.07 -1.13
CA GLN A 12 -25.66 -10.24 -1.02
C GLN A 12 -24.69 -10.07 0.15
N GLU A 13 -24.51 -11.13 0.93
CA GLU A 13 -23.41 -11.21 1.88
C GLU A 13 -22.09 -11.38 1.11
N ILE A 14 -21.14 -10.51 1.40
CA ILE A 14 -19.84 -10.44 0.75
C ILE A 14 -18.73 -10.43 1.79
N LYS A 15 -17.62 -11.08 1.46
CA LYS A 15 -16.40 -10.97 2.26
C LYS A 15 -15.79 -9.59 2.02
N ILE A 16 -15.49 -8.88 3.10
CA ILE A 16 -14.89 -7.53 3.05
C ILE A 16 -13.45 -7.50 3.54
N GLY A 17 -13.03 -8.47 4.34
CA GLY A 17 -11.67 -8.49 4.88
C GLY A 17 -11.40 -9.54 5.95
N THR A 18 -10.48 -9.18 6.83
CA THR A 18 -10.19 -9.80 8.13
C THR A 18 -10.33 -8.73 9.22
N CYS A 19 -10.27 -9.11 10.49
CA CYS A 19 -10.54 -8.21 11.62
C CYS A 19 -9.97 -6.79 11.44
N GLU A 20 -8.71 -6.61 11.05
CA GLU A 20 -8.12 -5.26 10.93
C GLU A 20 -7.92 -4.79 9.49
N ASP A 21 -7.96 -5.72 8.52
CA ASP A 21 -7.64 -5.46 7.12
C ASP A 21 -8.85 -5.70 6.21
N MET A 22 -9.42 -4.62 5.70
CA MET A 22 -10.56 -4.61 4.78
C MET A 22 -10.08 -4.75 3.32
N TYR A 23 -9.45 -5.88 2.99
CA TYR A 23 -8.83 -6.15 1.67
C TYR A 23 -9.79 -5.99 0.47
N TYR A 24 -11.09 -6.20 0.70
CA TYR A 24 -12.13 -6.17 -0.33
C TYR A 24 -13.09 -4.99 -0.17
N LEU A 25 -12.69 -3.95 0.58
CA LEU A 25 -13.49 -2.76 0.79
C LEU A 25 -12.61 -1.51 0.87
N ARG A 26 -12.95 -0.51 0.06
CA ARG A 26 -12.36 0.83 0.17
C ARG A 26 -13.12 1.70 1.15
N TYR A 27 -12.45 2.70 1.70
CA TYR A 27 -13.07 3.64 2.64
C TYR A 27 -14.26 4.41 2.01
N ASP A 28 -14.15 4.82 0.74
CA ASP A 28 -15.24 5.50 -0.01
C ASP A 28 -16.45 4.60 -0.29
N GLN A 29 -16.29 3.29 -0.10
CA GLN A 29 -17.33 2.29 -0.32
C GLN A 29 -18.02 1.84 0.97
N ARG A 30 -17.57 2.27 2.14
CA ARG A 30 -18.09 1.80 3.44
C ARG A 30 -19.59 2.02 3.62
N ASN A 31 -20.14 3.05 2.98
CA ASN A 31 -21.57 3.36 2.98
C ASN A 31 -22.38 2.56 1.95
N LYS A 32 -21.73 1.74 1.12
CA LYS A 32 -22.36 0.83 0.13
C LYS A 32 -22.58 -0.57 0.68
N VAL A 33 -22.15 -0.80 1.91
CA VAL A 33 -22.34 -2.05 2.65
C VAL A 33 -23.03 -1.74 3.98
N SER A 34 -23.91 -2.65 4.39
CA SER A 34 -24.55 -2.66 5.70
C SER A 34 -24.11 -3.90 6.46
N GLY A 35 -24.25 -3.90 7.78
CA GLY A 35 -23.79 -5.01 8.61
C GLY A 35 -24.22 -6.38 8.09
N GLY A 36 -23.25 -7.29 8.00
CA GLY A 36 -23.52 -8.72 8.20
C GLY A 36 -23.80 -8.94 9.69
N ASP A 37 -24.47 -10.04 10.00
CA ASP A 37 -25.11 -10.38 11.28
C ASP A 37 -24.53 -9.70 12.55
N ALA A 38 -25.36 -8.85 13.13
CA ALA A 38 -25.52 -8.47 14.54
C ALA A 38 -24.34 -8.03 15.45
N THR A 39 -23.04 -8.18 15.15
CA THR A 39 -22.00 -7.91 16.18
C THR A 39 -20.88 -6.93 15.84
N GLY A 40 -20.60 -6.62 14.57
CA GLY A 40 -19.33 -5.97 14.23
C GLY A 40 -19.42 -4.61 13.57
N TRP A 41 -20.15 -4.51 12.46
CA TRP A 41 -19.96 -3.47 11.45
C TRP A 41 -20.42 -2.06 11.86
N ALA A 42 -21.66 -1.91 12.31
CA ALA A 42 -22.26 -0.58 12.56
C ALA A 42 -21.81 0.06 13.89
N ALA A 43 -21.39 -0.76 14.85
CA ALA A 43 -20.86 -0.32 16.14
C ALA A 43 -19.32 -0.26 16.16
N ARG A 44 -18.66 -0.53 15.03
CA ARG A 44 -17.21 -0.62 14.96
C ARG A 44 -16.57 0.75 15.10
N ASN A 45 -15.60 0.85 16.00
CA ASN A 45 -14.60 1.89 15.87
C ASN A 45 -13.70 1.54 14.67
N TRP A 46 -13.79 2.35 13.62
CA TRP A 46 -12.96 2.22 12.42
C TRP A 46 -11.55 2.75 12.60
N ASP A 47 -11.28 3.42 13.73
CA ASP A 47 -9.94 3.90 14.06
C ASP A 47 -8.94 2.75 14.07
N GLY A 48 -7.84 2.94 13.34
CA GLY A 48 -6.81 1.94 13.12
C GLY A 48 -7.11 0.90 12.04
N ALA A 49 -8.34 0.83 11.50
CA ALA A 49 -8.68 -0.12 10.44
C ALA A 49 -7.97 0.22 9.13
N ARG A 50 -7.56 -0.81 8.39
CA ARG A 50 -6.88 -0.68 7.09
C ARG A 50 -7.85 -1.02 5.97
N PHE A 51 -8.08 -0.07 5.09
CA PHE A 51 -8.90 -0.24 3.90
C PHE A 51 -8.04 -0.52 2.69
N ARG A 52 -8.63 -1.20 1.71
CA ARG A 52 -8.04 -1.30 0.38
C ARG A 52 -7.72 0.09 -0.15
N PHE A 53 -6.51 0.28 -0.69
CA PHE A 53 -6.14 1.52 -1.32
C PHE A 53 -7.01 1.75 -2.57
N PRO A 54 -7.51 2.97 -2.82
CA PRO A 54 -8.32 3.26 -4.00
C PRO A 54 -7.40 3.35 -5.22
N PHE A 55 -7.09 2.23 -5.87
CA PHE A 55 -6.37 2.25 -7.14
C PHE A 55 -7.31 2.66 -8.29
N PRO A 56 -6.90 3.58 -9.20
CA PRO A 56 -7.77 4.08 -10.28
C PRO A 56 -8.34 2.98 -11.18
N SER A 57 -7.56 1.93 -11.44
CA SER A 57 -7.99 0.76 -12.22
C SER A 57 -9.19 0.01 -11.61
N GLU A 58 -9.56 0.32 -10.36
CA GLU A 58 -10.55 -0.42 -9.59
C GLU A 58 -11.79 0.40 -9.23
N ASP A 59 -11.90 1.62 -9.74
CA ASP A 59 -12.96 2.56 -9.37
C ASP A 59 -14.36 1.99 -9.60
N THR A 60 -14.51 1.21 -10.68
CA THR A 60 -15.76 0.56 -11.08
C THR A 60 -16.04 -0.75 -10.34
N ILE A 61 -15.08 -1.28 -9.59
CA ILE A 61 -15.22 -2.57 -8.89
C ILE A 61 -16.10 -2.39 -7.65
N ALA A 62 -17.14 -3.22 -7.54
CA ALA A 62 -18.05 -3.22 -6.40
C ALA A 62 -17.37 -3.76 -5.12
N PRO A 63 -17.86 -3.40 -3.93
CA PRO A 63 -17.41 -4.00 -2.68
C PRO A 63 -17.46 -5.53 -2.73
N GLY A 64 -16.43 -6.20 -2.21
CA GLY A 64 -16.34 -7.66 -2.18
C GLY A 64 -15.95 -8.32 -3.52
N ALA A 65 -15.85 -7.56 -4.61
CA ALA A 65 -15.61 -8.10 -5.96
C ALA A 65 -14.17 -7.91 -6.46
N PHE A 66 -13.23 -7.59 -5.57
CA PHE A 66 -11.81 -7.46 -5.93
C PHE A 66 -11.17 -8.84 -6.08
N GLU A 67 -10.52 -9.09 -7.21
CA GLU A 67 -9.85 -10.37 -7.50
C GLU A 67 -8.50 -10.49 -6.76
N ASP A 68 -7.68 -9.44 -6.83
CA ASP A 68 -6.36 -9.40 -6.20
C ASP A 68 -6.42 -8.70 -4.84
N TYR A 69 -6.40 -9.50 -3.77
CA TYR A 69 -6.38 -8.99 -2.40
C TYR A 69 -5.04 -8.34 -2.02
N ASP A 70 -3.95 -8.66 -2.74
CA ASP A 70 -2.58 -8.25 -2.42
C ASP A 70 -2.03 -7.16 -3.35
N LYS A 71 -2.94 -6.48 -4.04
CA LYS A 71 -2.58 -5.45 -5.01
C LYS A 71 -1.77 -4.34 -4.35
N GLY A 72 -0.66 -3.97 -5.01
CA GLY A 72 0.16 -2.86 -4.60
C GLY A 72 0.74 -2.09 -5.78
N LEU A 73 0.98 -0.81 -5.57
CA LEU A 73 1.71 0.05 -6.50
C LEU A 73 3.16 0.13 -6.05
N ASN A 74 4.09 -0.31 -6.89
CA ASN A 74 5.51 -0.18 -6.62
C ASN A 74 5.97 1.27 -6.77
N ILE A 75 6.71 1.76 -5.78
CA ILE A 75 7.28 3.12 -5.73
C ILE A 75 8.80 3.10 -5.60
N SER A 76 9.45 2.25 -6.41
CA SER A 76 10.91 2.13 -6.48
C SER A 76 11.60 3.48 -6.59
N GLY A 77 12.59 3.72 -5.72
CA GLY A 77 13.37 4.95 -5.71
C GLY A 77 12.88 6.00 -4.70
N TRP A 78 11.74 5.77 -4.05
CA TRP A 78 11.38 6.53 -2.85
C TRP A 78 12.11 5.94 -1.65
N GLU A 79 12.94 6.76 -1.00
CA GLU A 79 13.71 6.35 0.15
C GLU A 79 12.85 6.46 1.42
N ILE A 80 12.85 5.39 2.21
CA ILE A 80 12.25 5.42 3.55
C ILE A 80 13.18 6.27 4.42
N PRO A 81 12.68 7.29 5.12
CA PRO A 81 13.50 8.06 6.06
C PRO A 81 14.18 7.13 7.07
N SER A 82 15.50 7.29 7.26
CA SER A 82 16.30 6.39 8.10
C SER A 82 15.89 6.40 9.58
N ASP A 83 15.20 7.45 10.01
CA ASP A 83 14.67 7.64 11.36
C ASP A 83 13.31 6.97 11.56
N TRP A 84 12.69 6.42 10.52
CA TRP A 84 11.45 5.68 10.67
C TRP A 84 11.71 4.31 11.29
N PRO A 85 10.96 3.93 12.34
CA PRO A 85 11.07 2.62 12.97
C PRO A 85 10.37 1.57 12.09
N VAL A 86 10.96 1.24 10.94
CA VAL A 86 10.50 0.12 10.12
C VAL A 86 11.10 -1.16 10.66
N ASP A 87 10.25 -1.96 11.32
CA ASP A 87 10.63 -3.29 11.77
C ASP A 87 10.65 -4.26 10.58
N HIS A 88 11.81 -4.28 9.91
CA HIS A 88 12.04 -5.15 8.78
C HIS A 88 12.15 -6.62 9.22
N GLY A 89 11.43 -7.48 8.52
CA GLY A 89 11.49 -8.93 8.75
C GLY A 89 12.70 -9.61 8.11
N THR A 90 12.58 -10.92 7.95
CA THR A 90 13.54 -11.76 7.21
C THR A 90 12.97 -12.15 5.85
N VAL A 91 13.84 -12.31 4.87
CA VAL A 91 13.51 -12.89 3.56
C VAL A 91 13.95 -14.35 3.58
N GLN A 92 13.01 -15.24 3.26
CA GLN A 92 13.26 -16.68 3.26
C GLN A 92 13.45 -17.20 1.83
N PHE A 93 14.54 -17.94 1.63
CA PHE A 93 14.84 -18.64 0.39
C PHE A 93 14.76 -20.15 0.63
N THR A 94 14.15 -20.86 -0.31
CA THR A 94 14.09 -22.33 -0.29
C THR A 94 14.82 -22.87 -1.52
N ALA A 95 15.71 -23.83 -1.28
CA ALA A 95 16.40 -24.55 -2.35
C ALA A 95 15.76 -25.92 -2.57
N ASP A 96 15.85 -26.45 -3.79
CA ASP A 96 15.26 -27.74 -4.18
C ASP A 96 15.77 -28.92 -3.32
N GLN A 97 16.94 -28.78 -2.73
CA GLN A 97 17.56 -29.76 -1.82
C GLN A 97 16.97 -29.73 -0.40
N GLY A 98 15.95 -28.90 -0.16
CA GLY A 98 15.26 -28.78 1.14
C GLY A 98 15.91 -27.81 2.12
N TYR A 99 16.93 -27.05 1.70
CA TYR A 99 17.51 -26.00 2.53
C TYR A 99 16.58 -24.79 2.61
N VAL A 100 16.45 -24.24 3.81
CA VAL A 100 15.78 -22.96 4.07
C VAL A 100 16.81 -22.00 4.62
N VAL A 101 16.97 -20.85 3.95
CA VAL A 101 17.88 -19.78 4.36
C VAL A 101 17.05 -18.54 4.65
N SER A 102 17.12 -18.04 5.87
CA SER A 102 16.50 -16.79 6.26
C SER A 102 17.57 -15.72 6.42
N LEU A 103 17.46 -14.65 5.64
CA LEU A 103 18.37 -13.51 5.69
C LEU A 103 17.60 -12.30 6.23
N PRO A 104 18.24 -11.38 6.98
CA PRO A 104 17.60 -10.11 7.29
C PRO A 104 17.21 -9.38 5.99
N CYS A 105 16.18 -8.54 6.05
CA CYS A 105 15.76 -7.76 4.91
C CYS A 105 16.93 -6.90 4.36
N PRO A 106 17.26 -6.99 3.05
CA PRO A 106 18.30 -6.17 2.44
C PRO A 106 18.03 -4.66 2.49
N GLU A 107 16.79 -4.25 2.78
CA GLU A 107 16.43 -2.83 2.91
C GLU A 107 16.74 -2.24 4.29
N VAL A 108 17.09 -3.05 5.30
CA VAL A 108 17.51 -2.54 6.63
C VAL A 108 18.78 -1.72 6.51
N ASN A 109 19.70 -2.20 5.68
CA ASN A 109 20.92 -1.50 5.39
C ASN A 109 21.35 -1.84 3.95
N PRO A 110 20.99 -0.98 2.96
CA PRO A 110 21.19 -1.27 1.55
C PRO A 110 22.68 -1.35 1.16
N ASP A 111 23.58 -0.84 2.01
CA ASP A 111 25.03 -0.86 1.81
C ASP A 111 25.74 -1.97 2.61
N GLU A 112 25.04 -2.67 3.51
CA GLU A 112 25.65 -3.71 4.34
C GLU A 112 25.66 -5.08 3.67
N THR A 113 26.86 -5.64 3.64
CA THR A 113 27.06 -7.08 3.58
C THR A 113 26.65 -7.74 4.90
N PHE A 114 25.85 -8.80 4.84
CA PHE A 114 25.42 -9.52 6.04
C PHE A 114 26.56 -10.35 6.65
N GLY A 115 27.30 -9.73 7.56
CA GLY A 115 28.32 -10.37 8.39
C GLY A 115 29.56 -10.87 7.62
N GLU A 116 30.69 -10.96 8.30
CA GLU A 116 31.86 -11.66 7.79
C GLU A 116 31.75 -13.15 8.14
N SER A 117 31.78 -14.03 7.14
CA SER A 117 31.94 -15.46 7.34
C SER A 117 33.36 -15.89 6.95
N ARG A 118 33.76 -17.10 7.35
CA ARG A 118 35.01 -17.73 6.86
C ARG A 118 35.07 -17.90 5.32
N TYR A 119 33.96 -17.67 4.63
CA TYR A 119 33.83 -17.72 3.17
C TYR A 119 33.64 -16.34 2.53
N GLY A 120 33.85 -15.26 3.30
CA GLY A 120 33.65 -13.88 2.86
C GLY A 120 32.30 -13.31 3.28
N THR A 121 32.03 -12.09 2.81
CA THR A 121 30.82 -11.33 3.11
C THR A 121 29.67 -11.73 2.18
N LEU A 122 28.49 -11.96 2.75
CA LEU A 122 27.29 -12.28 1.98
C LEU A 122 26.84 -11.03 1.20
N LYS A 123 26.85 -11.13 -0.14
CA LYS A 123 26.41 -10.07 -1.04
C LYS A 123 25.02 -10.39 -1.61
N VAL A 124 24.13 -9.40 -1.56
CA VAL A 124 22.81 -9.50 -2.19
C VAL A 124 22.85 -8.82 -3.54
N HIS A 125 22.65 -9.60 -4.61
CA HIS A 125 22.53 -9.07 -5.97
C HIS A 125 21.05 -8.90 -6.33
N ARG A 126 20.71 -7.74 -6.88
CA ARG A 126 19.35 -7.39 -7.32
C ARG A 126 19.22 -7.55 -8.83
N ASN A 127 18.81 -8.74 -9.30
CA ASN A 127 18.54 -8.99 -10.73
C ASN A 127 17.04 -9.07 -10.98
N GLY A 128 16.48 -8.19 -11.83
CA GLY A 128 15.04 -8.08 -12.05
C GLY A 128 14.26 -7.59 -10.81
N PHE A 129 14.93 -6.91 -9.88
CA PHE A 129 14.34 -6.39 -8.66
C PHE A 129 13.25 -5.37 -9.02
N LYS A 130 12.01 -5.71 -8.68
CA LYS A 130 10.84 -4.90 -9.02
C LYS A 130 10.66 -3.68 -8.12
N GLY A 131 11.44 -3.59 -7.03
CA GLY A 131 11.43 -2.48 -6.08
C GLY A 131 11.30 -2.92 -4.64
N SER A 132 11.73 -2.06 -3.74
CA SER A 132 11.77 -2.30 -2.29
C SER A 132 10.47 -1.96 -1.58
N LEU A 133 9.57 -1.20 -2.22
CA LEU A 133 8.49 -0.52 -1.54
C LEU A 133 7.21 -0.42 -2.37
N PHE A 134 6.08 -0.69 -1.73
CA PHE A 134 4.77 -0.73 -2.36
C PHE A 134 3.74 0.03 -1.53
N ILE A 135 2.91 0.85 -2.15
CA ILE A 135 1.65 1.33 -1.56
C ILE A 135 0.63 0.21 -1.69
N VAL A 136 0.03 -0.23 -0.59
CA VAL A 136 -0.88 -1.41 -0.59
C VAL A 136 -2.27 -1.11 -0.04
N GLN A 137 -2.35 -0.31 1.02
CA GLN A 137 -3.59 -0.03 1.75
C GLN A 137 -3.61 1.42 2.22
N GLN A 138 -4.69 1.82 2.87
CA GLN A 138 -4.78 3.07 3.61
C GLN A 138 -5.38 2.80 4.99
N ARG A 139 -4.81 3.38 6.05
CA ARG A 139 -5.27 3.22 7.41
C ARG A 139 -6.03 4.45 7.86
N LEU A 140 -7.19 4.24 8.45
CA LEU A 140 -7.91 5.32 9.12
C LEU A 140 -7.22 5.61 10.45
N ILE A 141 -6.77 6.83 10.67
CA ILE A 141 -6.14 7.28 11.91
C ILE A 141 -6.83 8.57 12.35
N LYS A 142 -7.15 8.66 13.64
CA LYS A 142 -7.52 9.93 14.27
C LYS A 142 -6.30 10.57 14.91
N ASP A 143 -6.04 11.83 14.61
CA ASP A 143 -4.98 12.59 15.27
C ASP A 143 -5.42 13.07 16.68
N ASP A 144 -4.48 13.66 17.42
CA ASP A 144 -4.74 14.20 18.77
C ASP A 144 -5.78 15.35 18.77
N ALA A 145 -5.99 16.01 17.62
CA ALA A 145 -6.99 17.05 17.44
C ALA A 145 -8.38 16.47 17.08
N GLY A 146 -8.50 15.16 16.91
CA GLY A 146 -9.73 14.46 16.50
C GLY A 146 -10.00 14.50 15.00
N CYS A 147 -9.08 15.02 14.19
CA CYS A 147 -9.14 14.98 12.73
C CYS A 147 -8.90 13.55 12.24
N THR A 148 -9.65 13.15 11.20
CA THR A 148 -9.54 11.82 10.63
C THR A 148 -8.71 11.86 9.34
N HIS A 149 -7.72 10.99 9.27
CA HIS A 149 -6.79 10.85 8.16
C HIS A 149 -6.84 9.43 7.59
N LEU A 150 -6.73 9.31 6.26
CA LEU A 150 -6.46 8.06 5.56
C LEU A 150 -4.99 8.04 5.17
N VAL A 151 -4.20 7.38 6.01
CA VAL A 151 -2.75 7.30 5.86
C VAL A 151 -2.38 6.15 4.93
N PRO A 152 -1.61 6.36 3.86
CA PRO A 152 -1.05 5.29 3.06
C PRO A 152 -0.28 4.28 3.91
N ILE A 153 -0.57 3.01 3.67
CA ILE A 153 0.19 1.89 4.18
C ILE A 153 1.18 1.45 3.12
N LEU A 154 2.44 1.44 3.51
CA LEU A 154 3.54 0.97 2.72
C LEU A 154 3.95 -0.44 3.14
N ARG A 155 4.41 -1.21 2.17
CA ARG A 155 4.93 -2.55 2.36
C ARG A 155 6.31 -2.67 1.75
N CYS A 156 7.27 -3.11 2.57
CA CYS A 156 8.60 -3.47 2.10
C CYS A 156 8.56 -4.80 1.32
N ALA A 157 9.51 -5.03 0.43
CA ALA A 157 9.67 -6.30 -0.28
C ALA A 157 9.84 -7.53 0.65
N CYS A 158 10.29 -7.35 1.90
CA CYS A 158 10.32 -8.43 2.90
C CYS A 158 8.95 -8.74 3.54
N GLY A 159 7.91 -7.98 3.20
CA GLY A 159 6.55 -8.14 3.74
C GLY A 159 6.25 -7.24 4.95
N SER A 160 7.24 -6.55 5.52
CA SER A 160 6.98 -5.60 6.62
C SER A 160 6.06 -4.47 6.17
N ILE A 161 5.07 -4.16 7.00
CA ILE A 161 4.04 -3.16 6.74
C ILE A 161 4.19 -2.00 7.73
N PHE A 162 4.16 -0.77 7.23
CA PHE A 162 4.24 0.43 8.05
C PHE A 162 3.39 1.56 7.45
N ASN A 163 3.05 2.54 8.28
CA ASN A 163 2.33 3.73 7.85
C ASN A 163 3.30 4.91 7.77
N ILE A 164 2.97 5.89 6.94
CA ILE A 164 3.82 7.07 6.72
C ILE A 164 3.67 8.17 7.78
N GLY A 165 3.05 7.86 8.94
CA GLY A 165 2.69 8.87 9.94
C GLY A 165 1.48 9.72 9.54
N THR A 166 1.20 10.78 10.31
CA THR A 166 0.11 11.74 10.05
C THR A 166 0.63 13.13 9.70
N ASP A 167 1.93 13.27 9.41
CA ASP A 167 2.50 14.56 9.05
C ASP A 167 2.24 14.88 7.56
N TYR A 168 1.71 16.07 7.29
CA TYR A 168 1.40 16.49 5.92
C TYR A 168 2.61 16.48 4.98
N VAL A 169 3.80 16.80 5.51
CA VAL A 169 5.03 16.93 4.71
C VAL A 169 5.41 15.61 4.07
N THR A 170 5.26 14.49 4.78
CA THR A 170 5.49 13.15 4.24
C THR A 170 4.46 12.77 3.18
N PHE A 171 3.18 13.12 3.35
CA PHE A 171 2.16 12.87 2.32
C PHE A 171 2.47 13.64 1.05
N GLU A 172 2.84 14.91 1.20
CA GLU A 172 3.22 15.76 0.08
C GLU A 172 4.49 15.25 -0.61
N SER A 173 5.50 14.83 0.14
CA SER A 173 6.74 14.29 -0.44
C SER A 173 6.49 13.01 -1.25
N LEU A 174 5.64 12.11 -0.76
CA LEU A 174 5.22 10.91 -1.49
C LEU A 174 4.40 11.28 -2.75
N ALA A 175 3.48 12.23 -2.64
CA ALA A 175 2.69 12.69 -3.78
C ALA A 175 3.56 13.35 -4.86
N VAL A 176 4.52 14.19 -4.47
CA VAL A 176 5.50 14.81 -5.38
C VAL A 176 6.35 13.74 -6.06
N PHE A 177 6.80 12.73 -5.31
CA PHE A 177 7.56 11.62 -5.87
C PHE A 177 6.75 10.85 -6.94
N LEU A 178 5.50 10.51 -6.66
CA LEU A 178 4.62 9.84 -7.62
C LEU A 178 4.39 10.66 -8.89
N ARG A 179 4.25 11.99 -8.75
CA ARG A 179 4.12 12.91 -9.89
C ARG A 179 5.41 12.95 -10.71
N SER A 180 6.57 12.98 -10.05
CA SER A 180 7.87 12.91 -10.72
C SER A 180 8.06 11.59 -11.48
N MET A 181 7.64 10.46 -10.90
CA MET A 181 7.61 9.17 -11.60
C MET A 181 6.70 9.19 -12.84
N ALA A 182 5.55 9.87 -12.75
CA ALA A 182 4.62 10.03 -13.86
C ALA A 182 5.25 10.82 -15.01
N ASP A 183 5.93 11.92 -14.68
CA ASP A 183 6.62 12.76 -15.66
C ASP A 183 7.78 12.02 -16.33
N GLU A 184 8.54 11.22 -15.57
CA GLU A 184 9.62 10.38 -16.12
C GLU A 184 9.08 9.30 -17.06
N ASP A 185 7.93 8.70 -16.74
CA ASP A 185 7.30 7.72 -17.62
C ASP A 185 6.89 8.33 -18.97
N VAL A 186 6.25 9.51 -18.95
CA VAL A 186 5.92 10.24 -20.19
C VAL A 186 7.20 10.60 -20.96
N ARG A 187 8.24 11.08 -20.26
CA ARG A 187 9.53 11.42 -20.88
C ARG A 187 10.15 10.20 -21.57
N ARG A 188 10.14 9.04 -20.92
CA ARG A 188 10.67 7.79 -21.47
C ARG A 188 9.90 7.35 -22.72
N GLU A 189 8.58 7.37 -22.69
CA GLU A 189 7.76 6.99 -23.85
C GLU A 189 7.88 7.99 -25.00
N SER A 190 8.11 9.28 -24.70
CA SER A 190 8.28 10.33 -25.70
C SER A 190 9.50 10.15 -26.60
N ILE A 191 10.50 9.37 -26.16
CA ILE A 191 11.66 8.96 -26.96
C ILE A 191 11.21 8.20 -28.21
N TYR A 192 10.18 7.36 -28.07
CA TYR A 192 9.64 6.52 -29.15
C TYR A 192 8.47 7.17 -29.87
N ASN A 193 7.67 7.98 -29.17
CA ASN A 193 6.52 8.69 -29.72
C ASN A 193 6.48 10.15 -29.26
N ARG A 194 6.97 11.08 -30.10
CA ARG A 194 7.12 12.50 -29.75
C ARG A 194 5.81 13.23 -29.42
N ASP A 195 4.68 12.68 -29.85
CA ASP A 195 3.36 13.28 -29.61
C ASP A 195 2.70 12.78 -28.32
N ILE A 196 3.36 11.89 -27.55
CA ILE A 196 2.80 11.40 -26.29
C ILE A 196 2.90 12.48 -25.21
N THR A 197 1.75 12.91 -24.72
CA THR A 197 1.65 13.88 -23.62
C THR A 197 1.25 13.23 -22.30
N GLU A 198 0.75 11.99 -22.34
CA GLU A 198 0.27 11.24 -21.18
C GLU A 198 0.25 9.74 -21.50
N THR A 199 0.60 8.90 -20.53
CA THR A 199 0.46 7.45 -20.61
C THR A 199 -0.64 6.99 -19.64
N HIS A 200 -1.11 5.75 -19.79
CA HIS A 200 -2.03 5.18 -18.80
C HIS A 200 -1.38 5.10 -17.41
N PHE A 201 -0.08 4.80 -17.33
CA PHE A 201 0.64 4.69 -16.06
C PHE A 201 0.86 6.06 -15.42
N SER A 202 1.21 7.10 -16.19
CA SER A 202 1.39 8.45 -15.67
C SER A 202 0.08 9.01 -15.10
N ARG A 203 -1.05 8.82 -15.81
CA ARG A 203 -2.38 9.21 -15.31
C ARG A 203 -2.72 8.51 -13.99
N MET A 204 -2.44 7.22 -13.93
CA MET A 204 -2.65 6.43 -12.71
C MET A 204 -1.84 6.99 -11.55
N LEU A 205 -0.55 7.29 -11.75
CA LEU A 205 0.32 7.86 -10.72
C LEU A 205 -0.15 9.23 -10.24
N HIS A 206 -0.54 10.14 -11.13
CA HIS A 206 -1.14 11.43 -10.74
C HIS A 206 -2.41 11.22 -9.90
N THR A 207 -3.29 10.32 -10.34
CA THR A 207 -4.54 10.03 -9.62
C THR A 207 -4.28 9.43 -8.24
N VAL A 208 -3.27 8.57 -8.10
CA VAL A 208 -2.85 8.02 -6.80
C VAL A 208 -2.31 9.13 -5.90
N ALA A 209 -1.47 10.03 -6.43
CA ALA A 209 -0.96 11.18 -5.68
C ALA A 209 -2.10 12.08 -5.16
N ASP A 210 -3.09 12.37 -6.01
CA ASP A 210 -4.24 13.17 -5.61
C ASP A 210 -5.09 12.48 -4.54
N ARG A 211 -5.23 11.15 -4.61
CA ARG A 211 -5.93 10.35 -3.59
C ARG A 211 -5.22 10.39 -2.24
N ILE A 212 -3.89 10.29 -2.23
CA ILE A 212 -3.08 10.41 -1.01
C ILE A 212 -3.31 11.77 -0.36
N LEU A 213 -3.24 12.85 -1.13
CA LEU A 213 -3.46 14.21 -0.62
C LEU A 213 -4.92 14.41 -0.14
N SER A 214 -5.90 13.85 -0.85
CA SER A 214 -7.31 13.92 -0.42
C SER A 214 -7.58 13.15 0.87
N GLY A 215 -6.87 12.03 1.07
CA GLY A 215 -6.96 11.21 2.27
C GLY A 215 -6.40 11.91 3.51
N TYR A 216 -5.58 12.94 3.36
CA TYR A 216 -5.10 13.72 4.49
C TYR A 216 -6.21 14.52 5.18
N ASN A 217 -7.25 14.98 4.48
CA ASN A 217 -8.35 15.72 5.10
C ASN A 217 -9.67 14.99 4.88
N VAL A 218 -9.92 13.92 5.64
CA VAL A 218 -11.21 13.25 5.58
C VAL A 218 -12.19 13.98 6.50
N SER A 219 -13.09 14.75 5.90
CA SER A 219 -14.30 15.18 6.60
C SER A 219 -15.13 13.93 6.91
N ASP A 220 -15.32 13.63 8.20
CA ASP A 220 -16.27 12.59 8.61
C ASP A 220 -17.65 12.97 8.05
N PRO A 221 -18.26 12.14 7.17
CA PRO A 221 -19.63 12.40 6.77
C PRO A 221 -20.51 12.20 7.99
N SER A 222 -21.09 13.31 8.45
CA SER A 222 -22.16 13.37 9.44
C SER A 222 -23.32 12.44 9.11
#